data_AF-A0A7C0ZDP4-F1
#
_entry.id   AF-A0A7C0ZDP4-F1
#
_cell.length_a   1.000
_cell.length_b   1.000
_cell.length_c   1.000
_cell.angle_alpha   90.00
_cell.angle_beta   90.00
_cell.angle_gamma   90.00
#
_symmetry.space_group_name_H-M   'P 1'
#
loop_
_entity.id
_entity.type
_entity.pdbx_description
1 polymer ?
#
loop_
_entity_poly.entity_id
_entity_poly.type
_entity_poly.pdbx_seq_one_letter_code
_entity_poly.pdbx_strand_id
1 'polypeptide(L)' 'TTRTVDNFIVRFRKYFEDDPRHPRYFKSLRAVGYLFEAD' A
#
# COMPACT_ATOMS: atom_id res chain seq x y z
N THR A 1 -17.04 2.40 0.73
CA THR A 1 -16.55 1.03 0.45
C THR A 1 -15.04 0.98 0.62
N THR A 2 -14.55 0.66 1.82
CA THR A 2 -13.10 0.54 2.12
C THR A 2 -12.35 -0.38 1.13
N ARG A 3 -13.06 -1.38 0.60
CA ARG A 3 -12.60 -2.28 -0.47
C ARG A 3 -12.07 -1.60 -1.74
N THR A 4 -12.48 -0.38 -2.06
CA THR A 4 -12.02 0.32 -3.27
C THR A 4 -10.58 0.81 -3.10
N VAL A 5 -10.25 1.35 -1.92
CA VAL A 5 -8.91 1.84 -1.60
C VAL A 5 -7.95 0.65 -1.45
N ASP A 6 -8.37 -0.43 -0.80
CA ASP A 6 -7.55 -1.64 -0.65
C ASP A 6 -7.13 -2.21 -2.01
N ASN A 7 -8.08 -2.31 -2.95
CA ASN A 7 -7.81 -2.79 -4.32
C ASN A 7 -6.90 -1.84 -5.10
N PHE A 8 -7.05 -0.53 -4.90
CA PHE A 8 -6.18 0.46 -5.52
C PHE A 8 -4.75 0.35 -5.00
N ILE A 9 -4.54 0.29 -3.68
CA ILE A 9 -3.21 0.19 -3.06
C ILE A 9 -2.49 -1.09 -3.48
N VAL A 10 -3.18 -2.22 -3.58
CA VAL A 10 -2.58 -3.48 -4.06
C VAL A 10 -2.08 -3.35 -5.49
N ARG A 11 -2.83 -2.69 -6.38
CA ARG A 11 -2.39 -2.44 -7.77
C ARG A 11 -1.27 -1.43 -7.80
N PHE A 12 -1.39 -0.34 -7.05
CA PHE A 12 -0.42 0.73 -6.99
C PHE A 12 0.96 0.23 -6.53
N ARG A 13 1.01 -0.59 -5.46
CA ARG A 13 2.26 -1.21 -4.98
C ARG A 13 2.97 -2.03 -6.05
N LYS A 14 2.24 -2.72 -6.95
CA LYS A 14 2.87 -3.49 -8.04
C LYS A 14 3.56 -2.62 -9.07
N TYR A 15 3.15 -1.36 -9.23
CA TYR A 15 3.73 -0.45 -10.20
C TYR A 15 4.79 0.47 -9.58
N PHE A 16 4.63 0.84 -8.32
CA PHE A 16 5.47 1.83 -7.65
C PHE A 16 6.60 1.22 -6.81
N GLU A 17 6.37 0.06 -6.18
CA GLU A 17 7.38 -0.60 -5.35
C GLU A 17 8.24 -1.51 -6.21
N ASP A 18 9.56 -1.52 -5.96
CA ASP A 18 10.48 -2.44 -6.63
C ASP A 18 10.16 -3.91 -6.31
N ASP A 19 9.79 -4.20 -5.05
CA ASP A 19 9.28 -5.50 -4.62
C ASP A 19 7.92 -5.34 -3.91
N PRO A 20 6.80 -5.72 -4.54
CA PRO A 20 5.48 -5.62 -3.93
C PRO A 20 5.27 -6.54 -2.72
N ARG A 21 6.15 -7.52 -2.48
CA ARG A 21 6.12 -8.38 -1.28
C ARG A 21 6.75 -7.71 -0.07
N HIS A 22 7.65 -6.75 -0.30
CA HIS A 22 8.31 -5.95 0.73
C HIS A 22 8.10 -4.45 0.44
N PRO A 23 6.86 -3.94 0.57
CA PRO A 23 6.56 -2.55 0.26
C PRO A 23 7.33 -1.62 1.21
N ARG A 24 8.16 -0.74 0.65
CA ARG A 24 8.98 0.21 1.41
C ARG A 24 8.20 1.48 1.71
N TYR A 25 7.41 1.95 0.74
CA TYR A 25 6.73 3.24 0.83
C TYR A 25 5.31 3.13 1.39
N PHE A 26 4.53 2.15 0.93
CA PHE A 26 3.14 1.98 1.36
C PHE A 26 3.03 0.90 2.42
N LYS A 27 2.89 1.27 3.69
CA LYS A 27 2.72 0.31 4.80
C LYS A 27 1.23 0.12 5.14
N SER A 28 0.83 -1.14 5.35
CA SER A 28 -0.54 -1.46 5.79
C SER A 28 -0.61 -1.40 7.31
N LEU A 29 -1.38 -0.47 7.86
CA LEU A 29 -1.69 -0.38 9.30
C LEU A 29 -3.02 -1.08 9.58
N ARG A 30 -2.97 -2.22 10.28
CA ARG A 30 -4.17 -2.99 10.62
C ARG A 30 -5.15 -2.13 11.42
N ALA A 31 -6.42 -2.16 11.04
CA ALA A 31 -7.52 -1.40 11.64
C ALA A 31 -7.45 0.14 11.51
N VAL A 32 -6.42 0.69 10.86
CA VAL A 32 -6.26 2.15 10.67
C VAL A 32 -6.28 2.53 9.20
N GLY A 33 -5.57 1.79 8.34
CA GLY A 33 -5.51 2.06 6.89
C GLY A 33 -4.11 1.89 6.31
N TYR A 34 -3.66 2.87 5.52
CA TYR A 34 -2.36 2.85 4.85
C TYR A 34 -1.55 4.08 5.22
N LEU A 35 -0.25 3.89 5.44
CA LEU A 35 0.71 4.96 5.67
C LEU A 35 1.68 5.02 4.50
N PHE A 36 1.96 6.24 4.05
CA PHE A 36 3.00 6.52 3.06
C PHE A 36 4.22 7.08 3.80
N GLU A 37 5.37 6.42 3.66
CA GLU A 37 6.66 6.86 4.19
C GLU A 37 7.66 6.95 3.02
N ALA A 38 8.30 8.10 2.84
CA ALA A 38 9.20 8.38 1.72
C ALA A 38 10.65 8.69 2.15
N ASP A 39 10.97 8.42 3.43
CA ASP A 39 12.31 8.56 4.01
C ASP A 39 13.21 7.36 3.70
#